data_AF-A0AB34C1E3-F1
#
_entry.id   AF-A0AB34C1E3-F1
#
_cell.length_a   1.000
_cell.length_b   1.000
_cell.length_c   1.000
_cell.angle_alpha   90.00
_cell.angle_beta   90.00
_cell.angle_gamma   90.00
#
_symmetry.space_group_name_H-M   'P 1'
#
loop_
_entity.id
_entity.type
_entity.pdbx_description
1 polymer ?
#
loop_
_entity_poly.entity_id
_entity_poly.type
_entity_poly.pdbx_seq_one_letter_code
_entity_poly.pdbx_strand_id
1 'polypeptide(L)'
;MSAQTELAVVPPQETALTVYSTPNGLEPWLQQIRCKIDGFTPDISTRKGREAIASMAYAVARSKTALDDVGKKLVADLKEVPKKIDAERKRVRDTLEAWQEEVRRPLNEWEEAEAAKKREIEVWVGELRLDPQIISAADSEYLRISIGAFENIVIDGEWLGDYEAEALRLKADTLAALRSALEKREQYEAEQADLARLRAEAEAREQKDREDQIAREAAERATQEAEEKAQRARDAEAQRVRDEQEAAEKRENDLKLQTAEAERRAEQAKREQVEAEQRAERERLEGIERQAAAVEQARRDEVKRQNDAAAEILRQQEAREADTAHRTKINRAALAAFMAGGMTEECAKQAIKLIALRKIPAISIQY
;
A
#
# COMPACT_ATOMS: atom_id res chain seq x y z
N MET A 1 19.84 114.65 -104.66
CA MET A 1 19.74 113.96 -103.36
C MET A 1 18.27 113.99 -102.98
N SER A 2 17.60 112.86 -103.14
CA SER A 2 16.15 112.73 -103.19
C SER A 2 15.54 112.65 -101.79
N ALA A 3 14.66 113.59 -101.45
CA ALA A 3 13.90 113.64 -100.21
C ALA A 3 12.75 112.60 -100.11
N GLN A 4 12.84 111.46 -100.81
CA GLN A 4 11.74 110.48 -100.94
C GLN A 4 12.00 109.16 -100.21
N THR A 5 13.02 109.06 -99.36
CA THR A 5 13.50 107.77 -98.81
C THR A 5 13.30 107.60 -97.30
N GLU A 6 12.29 108.22 -96.69
CA GLU A 6 11.95 107.95 -95.28
C GLU A 6 10.59 107.28 -95.16
N LEU A 7 10.61 105.96 -94.96
CA LEU A 7 9.51 105.13 -94.48
C LEU A 7 9.95 104.52 -93.15
N ALA A 8 9.59 105.18 -92.04
CA ALA A 8 9.73 104.67 -90.68
C ALA A 8 8.84 105.49 -89.73
N VAL A 9 7.52 105.48 -89.98
CA VAL A 9 6.54 106.05 -89.04
C VAL A 9 5.94 104.88 -88.29
N VAL A 10 6.11 104.87 -86.97
CA VAL A 10 5.49 103.90 -86.04
C VAL A 10 4.51 104.66 -85.13
N PRO A 11 3.50 103.99 -84.55
CA PRO A 11 2.62 104.64 -83.59
C PRO A 11 3.38 105.15 -82.37
N PRO A 12 3.03 106.34 -81.83
CA PRO A 12 3.59 106.85 -80.59
C PRO A 12 3.37 105.86 -79.43
N GLN A 13 4.35 105.78 -78.52
CA GLN A 13 4.34 104.83 -77.39
C GLN A 13 3.07 104.97 -76.53
N GLU A 14 2.58 106.20 -76.33
CA GLU A 14 1.37 106.51 -75.55
C GLU A 14 0.10 105.90 -76.16
N THR A 15 0.03 105.81 -77.48
CA THR A 15 -1.12 105.27 -78.23
C THR A 15 -0.92 103.83 -78.70
N ALA A 16 0.30 103.30 -78.57
CA ALA A 16 0.67 102.00 -79.12
C ALA A 16 -0.22 100.87 -78.59
N LEU A 17 -0.56 100.87 -77.30
CA LEU A 17 -1.46 99.85 -76.74
C LEU A 17 -2.82 99.83 -77.45
N THR A 18 -3.45 100.98 -77.59
CA THR A 18 -4.75 101.13 -78.26
C THR A 18 -4.65 100.73 -79.74
N VAL A 19 -3.60 101.15 -80.42
CA VAL A 19 -3.38 100.87 -81.84
C VAL A 19 -3.19 99.36 -82.11
N TYR A 20 -2.37 98.67 -81.32
CA TYR A 20 -2.12 97.23 -81.51
C TYR A 20 -3.23 96.33 -80.97
N SER A 21 -4.09 96.81 -80.08
CA SER A 21 -5.26 96.06 -79.57
C SER A 21 -6.54 96.27 -80.39
N THR A 22 -6.57 97.30 -81.25
CA THR A 22 -7.74 97.57 -82.11
C THR A 22 -7.66 96.73 -83.40
N PRO A 23 -8.76 96.06 -83.81
CA PRO A 23 -8.81 95.42 -85.11
C PRO A 23 -8.47 96.40 -86.23
N ASN A 24 -7.47 96.06 -87.05
CA ASN A 24 -6.92 96.93 -88.11
C ASN A 24 -6.40 98.29 -87.60
N GLY A 25 -6.00 98.42 -86.33
CA GLY A 25 -5.54 99.70 -85.78
C GLY A 25 -4.27 100.26 -86.42
N LEU A 26 -3.44 99.40 -87.04
CA LEU A 26 -2.25 99.82 -87.79
C LEU A 26 -2.55 100.32 -89.21
N GLU A 27 -3.80 100.24 -89.67
CA GLU A 27 -4.20 100.63 -91.02
C GLU A 27 -3.75 102.05 -91.42
N PRO A 28 -3.85 103.09 -90.55
CA PRO A 28 -3.34 104.43 -90.90
C PRO A 28 -1.85 104.47 -91.23
N TRP A 29 -1.03 103.64 -90.57
CA TRP A 29 0.41 103.53 -90.84
C TRP A 29 0.69 102.74 -92.11
N LEU A 30 -0.08 101.67 -92.36
CA LEU A 30 -0.01 100.92 -93.61
C LEU A 30 -0.42 101.77 -94.81
N GLN A 31 -1.44 102.62 -94.65
CA GLN A 31 -1.88 103.57 -95.68
C GLN A 31 -0.83 104.63 -95.98
N GLN A 32 -0.13 105.17 -94.96
CA GLN A 32 1.00 106.07 -95.19
C GLN A 32 2.13 105.40 -96.01
N ILE A 33 2.43 104.13 -95.72
CA ILE A 33 3.41 103.36 -96.50
C ILE A 33 2.91 103.17 -97.93
N ARG A 34 1.62 102.82 -98.10
CA ARG A 34 0.98 102.61 -99.39
C ARG A 34 0.99 103.87 -100.26
N CYS A 35 0.65 105.03 -99.72
CA CYS A 35 0.70 106.30 -100.44
C CYS A 35 2.09 106.62 -100.98
N LYS A 36 3.17 106.31 -100.22
CA LYS A 36 4.54 106.52 -100.69
C LYS A 36 4.96 105.52 -101.77
N ILE A 37 4.44 104.30 -101.73
CA ILE A 37 4.63 103.29 -102.79
C ILE A 37 3.90 103.73 -104.07
N ASP A 38 2.64 104.17 -103.95
CA ASP A 38 1.82 104.57 -105.11
C ASP A 38 2.35 105.83 -105.80
N GLY A 39 2.94 106.76 -105.04
CA GLY A 39 3.62 107.94 -105.60
C GLY A 39 5.01 107.66 -106.20
N PHE A 40 5.50 106.43 -106.13
CA PHE A 40 6.83 106.05 -106.59
C PHE A 40 6.78 105.45 -108.00
N THR A 41 7.17 106.24 -109.00
CA THR A 41 7.16 105.86 -110.44
C THR A 41 8.59 105.78 -111.03
N PRO A 42 9.36 104.72 -110.71
CA PRO A 42 10.73 104.56 -111.18
C PRO A 42 10.81 104.04 -112.62
N ASP A 43 11.85 104.45 -113.36
CA ASP A 43 12.18 103.89 -114.67
C ASP A 43 13.09 102.67 -114.55
N ILE A 44 12.53 101.47 -114.69
CA ILE A 44 13.22 100.17 -114.59
C ILE A 44 14.33 99.97 -115.64
N SER A 45 14.25 100.67 -116.78
CA SER A 45 15.24 100.54 -117.85
C SER A 45 16.60 101.11 -117.44
N THR A 46 16.61 102.07 -116.51
CA THR A 46 17.83 102.72 -116.01
C THR A 46 18.39 102.02 -114.77
N ARG A 47 19.73 102.04 -114.63
CA ARG A 47 20.41 101.58 -113.41
C ARG A 47 19.90 102.33 -112.17
N LYS A 48 19.75 103.65 -112.29
CA LYS A 48 19.29 104.53 -111.20
C LYS A 48 17.87 104.19 -110.75
N GLY A 49 16.96 103.84 -111.67
CA GLY A 49 15.61 103.42 -111.31
C GLY A 49 15.57 102.06 -110.61
N ARG A 50 16.40 101.09 -111.04
CA ARG A 50 16.56 99.81 -110.32
C ARG A 50 17.11 99.98 -108.90
N GLU A 51 18.11 100.84 -108.72
CA GLU A 51 18.66 101.17 -107.40
C GLU A 51 17.60 101.86 -106.51
N ALA A 52 16.78 102.76 -107.06
CA ALA A 52 15.68 103.38 -106.34
C ALA A 52 14.61 102.37 -105.91
N ILE A 53 14.27 101.39 -106.75
CA ILE A 53 13.34 100.30 -106.41
C ILE A 53 13.87 99.46 -105.25
N ALA A 54 15.15 99.07 -105.31
CA ALA A 54 15.79 98.33 -104.21
C ALA A 54 15.76 99.13 -102.90
N SER A 55 16.01 100.44 -102.97
CA SER A 55 15.94 101.33 -101.81
C SER A 55 14.51 101.44 -101.24
N MET A 56 13.49 101.53 -102.09
CA MET A 56 12.09 101.57 -101.65
C MET A 56 11.68 100.25 -100.99
N ALA A 57 12.05 99.11 -101.57
CA ALA A 57 11.81 97.80 -100.97
C ALA A 57 12.48 97.65 -99.59
N TYR A 58 13.72 98.13 -99.45
CA TYR A 58 14.41 98.15 -98.17
C TYR A 58 13.70 99.04 -97.13
N ALA A 59 13.19 100.19 -97.55
CA ALA A 59 12.45 101.10 -96.68
C ALA A 59 11.11 100.49 -96.20
N VAL A 60 10.41 99.71 -97.04
CA VAL A 60 9.23 98.93 -96.65
C VAL A 60 9.62 97.83 -95.64
N ALA A 61 10.72 97.10 -95.88
CA ALA A 61 11.20 96.07 -94.96
C ALA A 61 11.60 96.64 -93.58
N ARG A 62 12.17 97.86 -93.56
CA ARG A 62 12.47 98.60 -92.33
C ARG A 62 11.21 99.00 -91.58
N SER A 63 10.20 99.54 -92.27
CA SER A 63 8.89 99.86 -91.67
C SER A 63 8.22 98.64 -91.05
N LYS A 64 8.25 97.49 -91.74
CA LYS A 64 7.73 96.22 -91.21
C LYS A 64 8.41 95.85 -89.89
N THR A 65 9.74 95.90 -89.87
CA THR A 65 10.53 95.53 -88.69
C THR A 65 10.24 96.49 -87.53
N ALA A 66 10.22 97.80 -87.79
CA ALA A 66 9.93 98.80 -86.77
C ALA A 66 8.52 98.66 -86.16
N LEU A 67 7.50 98.34 -86.97
CA LEU A 67 6.15 98.07 -86.49
C LEU A 67 6.09 96.75 -85.69
N ASP A 68 6.78 95.69 -86.12
CA ASP A 68 6.81 94.43 -85.38
C ASP A 68 7.53 94.58 -84.01
N ASP A 69 8.64 95.30 -83.98
CA ASP A 69 9.43 95.53 -82.75
C ASP A 69 8.64 96.31 -81.68
N VAL A 70 7.81 97.29 -82.08
CA VAL A 70 6.93 98.00 -81.14
C VAL A 70 5.89 97.05 -80.54
N GLY A 71 5.27 96.19 -81.36
CA GLY A 71 4.31 95.18 -80.88
C GLY A 71 4.95 94.17 -79.94
N LYS A 72 6.15 93.66 -80.27
CA LYS A 72 6.93 92.75 -79.42
C LYS A 72 7.27 93.37 -78.07
N LYS A 73 7.75 94.61 -78.08
CA LYS A 73 8.09 95.35 -76.85
C LYS A 73 6.84 95.56 -75.98
N LEU A 74 5.73 95.97 -76.58
CA LEU A 74 4.46 96.14 -75.86
C LEU A 74 3.99 94.84 -75.20
N VAL A 75 4.02 93.72 -75.91
CA VAL A 75 3.65 92.41 -75.34
C VAL A 75 4.60 91.99 -74.22
N ALA A 76 5.91 92.26 -74.36
CA ALA A 76 6.88 91.99 -73.30
C ALA A 76 6.60 92.83 -72.04
N ASP A 77 6.42 94.14 -72.20
CA ASP A 77 6.13 95.06 -71.10
C ASP A 77 4.79 94.70 -70.41
N LEU A 78 3.76 94.37 -71.19
CA LEU A 78 2.46 93.93 -70.67
C LEU A 78 2.55 92.61 -69.89
N LYS A 79 3.39 91.65 -70.31
CA LYS A 79 3.55 90.36 -69.61
C LYS A 79 4.35 90.49 -68.32
N GLU A 80 5.27 91.46 -68.23
CA GLU A 80 6.02 91.72 -67.01
C GLU A 80 5.13 92.26 -65.88
N VAL A 81 4.01 92.92 -66.19
CA VAL A 81 3.06 93.42 -65.19
C VAL A 81 2.38 92.27 -64.40
N PRO A 82 1.67 91.30 -65.03
CA PRO A 82 1.13 90.13 -64.34
C PRO A 82 2.18 89.32 -63.60
N LYS A 83 3.36 89.13 -64.20
CA LYS A 83 4.47 88.39 -63.55
C LYS A 83 4.90 89.05 -62.24
N LYS A 84 5.04 90.38 -62.21
CA LYS A 84 5.35 91.13 -60.98
C LYS A 84 4.20 91.08 -59.97
N ILE A 85 2.96 91.18 -60.44
CA ILE A 85 1.76 91.08 -59.58
C ILE A 85 1.72 89.71 -58.90
N ASP A 86 1.89 88.61 -59.65
CA ASP A 86 1.85 87.27 -59.07
C ASP A 86 3.02 86.99 -58.12
N ALA A 87 4.22 87.51 -58.43
CA ALA A 87 5.36 87.44 -57.53
C ALA A 87 5.07 88.18 -56.21
N GLU A 88 4.51 89.39 -56.26
CA GLU A 88 4.18 90.16 -55.06
C GLU A 88 3.03 89.52 -54.29
N ARG A 89 2.00 89.02 -54.97
CA ARG A 89 0.90 88.27 -54.33
C ARG A 89 1.41 87.04 -53.58
N LYS A 90 2.37 86.31 -54.17
CA LYS A 90 3.02 85.19 -53.50
C LYS A 90 3.82 85.67 -52.30
N ARG A 91 4.68 86.69 -52.47
CA ARG A 91 5.48 87.26 -51.37
C ARG A 91 4.61 87.66 -50.19
N VAL A 92 3.51 88.36 -50.44
CA VAL A 92 2.55 88.79 -49.41
C VAL A 92 1.93 87.59 -48.71
N ARG A 93 1.44 86.59 -49.46
CA ARG A 93 0.85 85.38 -48.86
C ARG A 93 1.85 84.67 -47.96
N ASP A 94 3.02 84.34 -48.48
CA ASP A 94 4.06 83.59 -47.76
C ASP A 94 4.53 84.37 -46.51
N THR A 95 4.61 85.71 -46.60
CA THR A 95 4.97 86.58 -45.45
C THR A 95 3.87 86.59 -44.39
N LEU A 96 2.60 86.72 -44.80
CA LEU A 96 1.47 86.75 -43.86
C LEU A 96 1.27 85.39 -43.18
N GLU A 97 1.48 84.28 -43.89
CA GLU A 97 1.47 82.93 -43.30
C GLU A 97 2.57 82.76 -42.26
N ALA A 98 3.81 83.21 -42.57
CA ALA A 98 4.91 83.17 -41.62
C ALA A 98 4.63 84.02 -40.36
N TRP A 99 4.08 85.22 -40.52
CA TRP A 99 3.71 86.08 -39.38
C TRP A 99 2.53 85.51 -38.59
N GLN A 100 1.55 84.88 -39.24
CA GLN A 100 0.46 84.19 -38.56
C GLN A 100 1.00 83.08 -37.65
N GLU A 101 1.94 82.27 -38.16
CA GLU A 101 2.57 81.21 -37.38
C GLU A 101 3.42 81.80 -36.24
N GLU A 102 4.20 82.85 -36.51
CA GLU A 102 4.99 83.54 -35.48
C GLU A 102 4.12 84.08 -34.34
N VAL A 103 2.99 84.71 -34.66
CA VAL A 103 2.03 85.24 -33.69
C VAL A 103 1.35 84.12 -32.92
N ARG A 104 1.06 82.99 -33.57
CA ARG A 104 0.34 81.86 -32.94
C ARG A 104 1.25 80.95 -32.14
N ARG A 105 2.54 80.87 -32.47
CA ARG A 105 3.52 79.97 -31.85
C ARG A 105 3.56 80.04 -30.32
N PRO A 106 3.59 81.21 -29.64
CA PRO A 106 3.56 81.25 -28.18
C PRO A 106 2.31 80.60 -27.57
N LEU A 107 1.14 80.71 -28.24
CA LEU A 107 -0.09 80.06 -27.79
C LEU A 107 -0.01 78.54 -28.01
N ASN A 108 0.46 78.09 -29.18
CA ASN A 108 0.64 76.66 -29.44
C ASN A 108 1.61 76.02 -28.43
N GLU A 109 2.75 76.67 -28.16
CA GLU A 109 3.74 76.20 -27.17
C GLU A 109 3.15 76.11 -25.76
N TRP A 110 2.34 77.10 -25.36
CA TRP A 110 1.64 77.08 -24.08
C TRP A 110 0.54 75.99 -24.02
N GLU A 111 -0.26 75.83 -25.07
CA GLU A 111 -1.29 74.79 -25.17
C GLU A 111 -0.66 73.38 -25.09
N GLU A 112 0.47 73.17 -25.77
CA GLU A 112 1.24 71.92 -25.70
C GLU A 112 1.83 71.67 -24.31
N ALA A 113 2.39 72.70 -23.67
CA ALA A 113 2.94 72.60 -22.33
C ALA A 113 1.85 72.29 -21.28
N GLU A 114 0.70 72.95 -21.35
CA GLU A 114 -0.44 72.67 -20.46
C GLU A 114 -1.01 71.27 -20.68
N ALA A 115 -1.13 70.83 -21.94
CA ALA A 115 -1.55 69.46 -22.25
C ALA A 115 -0.52 68.42 -21.77
N ALA A 116 0.78 68.72 -21.84
CA ALA A 116 1.82 67.87 -21.28
C ALA A 116 1.73 67.78 -19.75
N LYS A 117 1.62 68.92 -19.07
CA LYS A 117 1.46 69.00 -17.61
C LYS A 117 0.21 68.24 -17.14
N LYS A 118 -0.92 68.43 -17.83
CA LYS A 118 -2.16 67.70 -17.54
C LYS A 118 -1.97 66.18 -17.65
N ARG A 119 -1.33 65.71 -18.72
CA ARG A 119 -1.05 64.26 -18.90
C ARG A 119 -0.11 63.72 -17.82
N GLU A 120 0.90 64.48 -17.44
CA GLU A 120 1.82 64.09 -16.35
C GLU A 120 1.09 63.92 -15.02
N ILE A 121 0.21 64.88 -14.68
CA ILE A 121 -0.66 64.80 -13.50
C ILE A 121 -1.58 63.58 -13.59
N GLU A 122 -2.27 63.37 -14.72
CA GLU A 122 -3.19 62.24 -14.90
C GLU A 122 -2.48 60.88 -14.78
N VAL A 123 -1.26 60.74 -15.31
CA VAL A 123 -0.45 59.54 -15.17
C VAL A 123 -0.08 59.31 -13.70
N TRP A 124 0.46 60.33 -13.03
CA TRP A 124 0.87 60.22 -11.63
C TRP A 124 -0.31 59.90 -10.70
N VAL A 125 -1.46 60.56 -10.90
CA VAL A 125 -2.70 60.26 -10.16
C VAL A 125 -3.18 58.84 -10.45
N GLY A 126 -3.03 58.37 -11.69
CA GLY A 126 -3.31 57.00 -12.10
C GLY A 126 -2.44 55.96 -11.38
N GLU A 127 -1.17 56.24 -11.10
CA GLU A 127 -0.27 55.35 -10.36
C GLU A 127 -0.72 55.10 -8.91
N LEU A 128 -1.53 56.00 -8.34
CA LEU A 128 -2.14 55.80 -7.02
C LEU A 128 -3.21 54.71 -7.02
N ARG A 129 -3.61 54.20 -8.19
CA ARG A 129 -4.55 53.09 -8.32
C ARG A 129 -3.78 51.81 -8.62
N LEU A 130 -3.72 50.92 -7.63
CA LEU A 130 -3.24 49.56 -7.84
C LEU A 130 -4.33 48.66 -8.43
N ASP A 131 -3.92 47.69 -9.24
CA ASP A 131 -4.83 46.67 -9.78
C ASP A 131 -5.37 45.79 -8.64
N PRO A 132 -6.70 45.66 -8.49
CA PRO A 132 -7.31 44.78 -7.48
C PRO A 132 -6.84 43.32 -7.55
N GLN A 133 -6.50 42.82 -8.74
CA GLN A 133 -5.98 41.47 -8.91
C GLN A 133 -4.59 41.31 -8.27
N ILE A 134 -3.72 42.33 -8.42
CA ILE A 134 -2.41 42.34 -7.76
C ILE A 134 -2.58 42.35 -6.23
N ILE A 135 -3.48 43.21 -5.72
CA ILE A 135 -3.74 43.30 -4.27
C ILE A 135 -4.24 41.96 -3.71
N SER A 136 -5.17 41.30 -4.41
CA SER A 136 -5.77 40.04 -3.94
C SER A 136 -4.84 38.82 -3.99
N ALA A 137 -3.87 38.81 -4.90
CA ALA A 137 -2.92 37.71 -5.06
C ALA A 137 -1.63 37.88 -4.22
N ALA A 138 -1.43 39.05 -3.62
CA ALA A 138 -0.22 39.37 -2.87
C ALA A 138 -0.09 38.63 -1.53
N ASP A 139 1.15 38.43 -1.09
CA ASP A 139 1.47 37.93 0.24
C ASP A 139 1.49 39.06 1.29
N SER A 140 1.60 38.68 2.56
CA SER A 140 1.55 39.65 3.67
C SER A 140 2.78 40.57 3.71
N GLU A 141 3.92 40.18 3.15
CA GLU A 141 5.12 41.03 3.07
C GLU A 141 4.93 42.15 2.04
N TYR A 142 4.53 41.80 0.82
CA TYR A 142 4.26 42.77 -0.25
C TYR A 142 3.19 43.78 0.16
N LEU A 143 2.10 43.30 0.81
CA LEU A 143 1.01 44.17 1.27
C LEU A 143 1.50 45.19 2.30
N ARG A 144 2.34 44.78 3.27
CA ARG A 144 2.92 45.70 4.27
C ARG A 144 3.85 46.73 3.64
N ILE A 145 4.72 46.29 2.72
CA ILE A 145 5.63 47.19 1.99
C ILE A 145 4.81 48.21 1.18
N SER A 146 3.78 47.75 0.47
CA SER A 146 2.92 48.59 -0.36
C SER A 146 2.14 49.61 0.48
N ILE A 147 1.59 49.20 1.63
CA ILE A 147 0.93 50.12 2.58
C ILE A 147 1.90 51.22 3.01
N GLY A 148 3.11 50.85 3.45
CA GLY A 148 4.13 51.81 3.86
C GLY A 148 4.54 52.75 2.72
N ALA A 149 4.70 52.24 1.50
CA ALA A 149 4.99 53.06 0.33
C ALA A 149 3.89 54.10 0.09
N PHE A 150 2.62 53.67 0.05
CA PHE A 150 1.48 54.55 -0.16
C PHE A 150 1.27 55.56 0.96
N GLU A 151 1.46 55.17 2.23
CA GLU A 151 1.36 56.07 3.37
C GLU A 151 2.36 57.23 3.27
N ASN A 152 3.58 56.93 2.81
CA ASN A 152 4.66 57.91 2.64
C ASN A 152 4.51 58.81 1.41
N ILE A 153 3.58 58.52 0.48
CA ILE A 153 3.32 59.43 -0.66
C ILE A 153 2.71 60.72 -0.12
N VAL A 154 3.43 61.83 -0.20
CA VAL A 154 2.88 63.15 0.11
C VAL A 154 2.11 63.65 -1.13
N ILE A 155 0.84 63.97 -0.95
CA ILE A 155 -0.02 64.53 -2.00
C ILE A 155 -0.27 65.97 -1.62
N ASP A 156 0.62 66.85 -2.06
CA ASP A 156 0.53 68.29 -1.86
C ASP A 156 1.13 69.05 -3.06
N GLY A 157 0.78 70.33 -3.13
CA GLY A 157 1.39 71.27 -4.06
C GLY A 157 0.44 71.83 -5.11
N GLU A 158 0.68 73.10 -5.45
CA GLU A 158 -0.12 73.86 -6.43
C GLU A 158 -0.10 73.26 -7.84
N TRP A 159 0.84 72.36 -8.15
CA TRP A 159 0.96 71.71 -9.44
C TRP A 159 -0.18 70.71 -9.72
N LEU A 160 -0.79 70.13 -8.68
CA LEU A 160 -1.92 69.20 -8.79
C LEU A 160 -3.25 69.91 -9.10
N GLY A 161 -3.42 71.14 -8.60
CA GLY A 161 -4.66 71.91 -8.78
C GLY A 161 -5.90 71.11 -8.43
N ASP A 162 -6.86 71.02 -9.37
CA ASP A 162 -8.14 70.32 -9.18
C ASP A 162 -8.00 68.80 -8.99
N TYR A 163 -6.83 68.22 -9.30
CA TYR A 163 -6.58 66.77 -9.18
C TYR A 163 -6.18 66.34 -7.76
N GLU A 164 -5.84 67.28 -6.87
CA GLU A 164 -5.40 66.96 -5.50
C GLU A 164 -6.44 66.13 -4.74
N ALA A 165 -7.72 66.53 -4.82
CA ALA A 165 -8.81 65.83 -4.16
C ALA A 165 -9.00 64.40 -4.71
N GLU A 166 -8.84 64.22 -6.03
CA GLU A 166 -8.92 62.90 -6.65
C GLU A 166 -7.74 62.01 -6.24
N ALA A 167 -6.53 62.56 -6.23
CA ALA A 167 -5.32 61.86 -5.82
C ALA A 167 -5.41 61.39 -4.36
N LEU A 168 -5.85 62.27 -3.45
CA LEU A 168 -6.07 61.94 -2.04
C LEU A 168 -7.11 60.83 -1.88
N ARG A 169 -8.22 60.90 -2.63
CA ARG A 169 -9.25 59.86 -2.63
C ARG A 169 -8.69 58.52 -3.11
N LEU A 170 -7.99 58.50 -4.24
CA LEU A 170 -7.42 57.27 -4.80
C LEU A 170 -6.39 56.65 -3.87
N LYS A 171 -5.50 57.45 -3.27
CA LYS A 171 -4.58 56.98 -2.23
C LYS A 171 -5.34 56.34 -1.06
N ALA A 172 -6.39 57.00 -0.57
CA ALA A 172 -7.19 56.47 0.54
C ALA A 172 -7.89 55.16 0.19
N ASP A 173 -8.49 55.06 -1.00
CA ASP A 173 -9.17 53.86 -1.50
C ASP A 173 -8.18 52.69 -1.67
N THR A 174 -7.01 52.94 -2.26
CA THR A 174 -5.95 51.93 -2.43
C THR A 174 -5.40 51.46 -1.08
N LEU A 175 -5.17 52.38 -0.13
CA LEU A 175 -4.76 52.01 1.23
C LEU A 175 -5.82 51.16 1.95
N ALA A 176 -7.10 51.50 1.80
CA ALA A 176 -8.19 50.72 2.37
C ALA A 176 -8.24 49.30 1.78
N ALA A 177 -8.07 49.17 0.46
CA ALA A 177 -8.00 47.88 -0.22
C ALA A 177 -6.81 47.03 0.24
N LEU A 178 -5.60 47.63 0.31
CA LEU A 178 -4.40 46.96 0.78
C LEU A 178 -4.52 46.49 2.23
N ARG A 179 -5.05 47.33 3.13
CA ARG A 179 -5.24 46.97 4.55
C ARG A 179 -6.25 45.84 4.71
N SER A 180 -7.36 45.88 3.97
CA SER A 180 -8.35 44.79 3.99
C SER A 180 -7.76 43.47 3.45
N ALA A 181 -6.93 43.54 2.41
CA ALA A 181 -6.25 42.36 1.90
C ALA A 181 -5.22 41.80 2.90
N LEU A 182 -4.47 42.67 3.58
CA LEU A 182 -3.50 42.27 4.59
C LEU A 182 -4.19 41.56 5.76
N GLU A 183 -5.28 42.12 6.27
CA GLU A 183 -6.04 41.52 7.36
C GLU A 183 -6.52 40.10 6.99
N LYS A 184 -7.10 39.93 5.80
CA LYS A 184 -7.54 38.62 5.31
C LYS A 184 -6.37 37.64 5.17
N ARG A 185 -5.21 38.13 4.72
CA ARG A 185 -4.02 37.32 4.52
C ARG A 185 -3.41 36.87 5.86
N GLU A 186 -3.35 37.76 6.84
CA GLU A 186 -2.87 37.46 8.19
C GLU A 186 -3.81 36.49 8.91
N GLN A 187 -5.13 36.64 8.77
CA GLN A 187 -6.11 35.67 9.28
C GLN A 187 -5.89 34.29 8.67
N TYR A 188 -5.76 34.22 7.34
CA TYR A 188 -5.49 32.97 6.64
C TYR A 188 -4.18 32.31 7.12
N GLU A 189 -3.10 33.08 7.26
CA GLU A 189 -1.81 32.59 7.74
C GLU A 189 -1.88 32.07 9.19
N ALA A 190 -2.60 32.78 10.06
CA ALA A 190 -2.84 32.35 11.44
C ALA A 190 -3.65 31.05 11.50
N GLU A 191 -4.72 30.94 10.71
CA GLU A 191 -5.54 29.71 10.63
C GLU A 191 -4.72 28.51 10.12
N GLN A 192 -3.85 28.71 9.13
CA GLN A 192 -2.96 27.66 8.65
C GLN A 192 -1.93 27.23 9.71
N ALA A 193 -1.36 28.19 10.46
CA ALA A 193 -0.43 27.91 11.54
C ALA A 193 -1.10 27.14 12.70
N ASP A 194 -2.31 27.54 13.08
CA ASP A 194 -3.09 26.82 14.10
C ASP A 194 -3.48 25.42 13.65
N LEU A 195 -3.89 25.26 12.39
CA LEU A 195 -4.19 23.94 11.82
C LEU A 195 -2.96 23.03 11.82
N ALA A 196 -1.78 23.57 11.49
CA ALA A 196 -0.53 22.83 11.53
C ALA A 196 -0.17 22.41 12.97
N ARG A 197 -0.36 23.29 13.95
CA ARG A 197 -0.16 22.98 15.37
C ARG A 197 -1.11 21.89 15.87
N LEU A 198 -2.39 21.97 15.51
CA LEU A 198 -3.39 20.96 15.88
C LEU A 198 -3.07 19.59 15.27
N ARG A 199 -2.58 19.55 14.02
CA ARG A 199 -2.12 18.30 13.39
C ARG A 199 -0.90 17.72 14.11
N ALA A 200 0.10 18.54 14.42
CA ALA A 200 1.29 18.09 15.15
C ALA A 200 0.94 17.58 16.56
N GLU A 201 0.02 18.23 17.26
CA GLU A 201 -0.45 17.77 18.57
C GLU A 201 -1.22 16.45 18.47
N ALA A 202 -2.08 16.30 17.46
CA ALA A 202 -2.81 15.06 17.22
C ALA A 202 -1.87 13.89 16.88
N GLU A 203 -0.88 14.12 16.01
CA GLU A 203 0.16 13.13 15.67
C GLU A 203 0.99 12.75 16.90
N ALA A 204 1.38 13.71 17.75
CA ALA A 204 2.10 13.44 18.98
C ALA A 204 1.27 12.64 20.00
N ARG A 205 -0.03 12.94 20.12
CA ARG A 205 -0.95 12.15 20.97
C ARG A 205 -1.12 10.74 20.45
N GLU A 206 -1.33 10.57 19.14
CA GLU A 206 -1.45 9.24 18.53
C GLU A 206 -0.17 8.42 18.71
N GLN A 207 1.00 9.03 18.55
CA GLN A 207 2.26 8.35 18.81
C GLN A 207 2.39 7.93 20.27
N LYS A 208 2.06 8.83 21.21
CA LYS A 208 2.07 8.50 22.63
C LYS A 208 1.08 7.39 22.96
N ASP A 209 -0.14 7.42 22.43
CA ASP A 209 -1.15 6.39 22.66
C ASP A 209 -0.69 5.03 22.12
N ARG A 210 -0.01 4.99 20.96
CA ARG A 210 0.61 3.77 20.42
C ARG A 210 1.75 3.29 21.32
N GLU A 211 2.62 4.18 21.79
CA GLU A 211 3.70 3.83 22.71
C GLU A 211 3.15 3.29 24.05
N ASP A 212 2.12 3.93 24.60
CA ASP A 212 1.41 3.52 25.82
C ASP A 212 0.70 2.17 25.61
N GLN A 213 0.09 1.93 24.43
CA GLN A 213 -0.52 0.65 24.09
C GLN A 213 0.54 -0.46 24.00
N ILE A 214 1.63 -0.22 23.29
CA ILE A 214 2.76 -1.17 23.20
C ILE A 214 3.31 -1.48 24.60
N ALA A 215 3.46 -0.46 25.46
CA ALA A 215 3.92 -0.63 26.83
C ALA A 215 2.94 -1.46 27.68
N ARG A 216 1.62 -1.21 27.56
CA ARG A 216 0.59 -2.02 28.24
C ARG A 216 0.59 -3.45 27.74
N GLU A 217 0.61 -3.67 26.43
CA GLU A 217 0.65 -5.01 25.84
C GLU A 217 1.94 -5.76 26.21
N ALA A 218 3.07 -5.06 26.37
CA ALA A 218 4.31 -5.66 26.86
C ALA A 218 4.22 -6.02 28.34
N ALA A 219 3.63 -5.16 29.18
CA ALA A 219 3.44 -5.42 30.61
C ALA A 219 2.44 -6.55 30.87
N GLU A 220 1.33 -6.60 30.11
CA GLU A 220 0.35 -7.68 30.16
C GLU A 220 0.98 -9.00 29.72
N ARG A 221 1.72 -9.03 28.60
CA ARG A 221 2.46 -10.22 28.16
C ARG A 221 3.46 -10.69 29.22
N ALA A 222 4.23 -9.78 29.81
CA ALA A 222 5.17 -10.13 30.88
C ALA A 222 4.45 -10.71 32.12
N THR A 223 3.28 -10.18 32.46
CA THR A 223 2.46 -10.69 33.58
C THR A 223 1.90 -12.08 33.26
N GLN A 224 1.33 -12.26 32.06
CA GLN A 224 0.82 -13.55 31.59
C GLN A 224 1.93 -14.62 31.53
N GLU A 225 3.10 -14.29 31.00
CA GLU A 225 4.25 -15.19 30.97
C GLU A 225 4.74 -15.55 32.38
N ALA A 226 4.73 -14.59 33.31
CA ALA A 226 5.07 -14.84 34.71
C ALA A 226 4.02 -15.72 35.42
N GLU A 227 2.74 -15.48 35.19
CA GLU A 227 1.63 -16.29 35.72
C GLU A 227 1.63 -17.70 35.12
N GLU A 228 1.82 -17.86 33.82
CA GLU A 228 1.97 -19.17 33.18
C GLU A 228 3.17 -19.93 33.75
N LYS A 229 4.31 -19.26 33.93
CA LYS A 229 5.50 -19.89 34.52
C LYS A 229 5.26 -20.28 35.97
N ALA A 230 4.58 -19.43 36.75
CA ALA A 230 4.21 -19.74 38.13
C ALA A 230 3.20 -20.91 38.19
N GLN A 231 2.24 -20.96 37.27
CA GLN A 231 1.26 -22.04 37.17
C GLN A 231 1.93 -23.35 36.76
N ARG A 232 2.80 -23.34 35.74
CA ARG A 232 3.61 -24.51 35.36
C ARG A 232 4.48 -25.01 36.51
N ALA A 233 5.06 -24.09 37.31
CA ALA A 233 5.82 -24.47 38.50
C ALA A 233 4.94 -25.08 39.59
N ARG A 234 3.73 -24.53 39.82
CA ARG A 234 2.75 -25.10 40.76
C ARG A 234 2.24 -26.47 40.31
N ASP A 235 1.93 -26.64 39.03
CA ASP A 235 1.48 -27.91 38.45
C ASP A 235 2.59 -28.96 38.51
N ALA A 236 3.83 -28.58 38.23
CA ALA A 236 4.99 -29.47 38.38
C ALA A 236 5.20 -29.88 39.84
N GLU A 237 5.10 -28.96 40.80
CA GLU A 237 5.23 -29.29 42.23
C GLU A 237 4.05 -30.14 42.73
N ALA A 238 2.81 -29.83 42.31
CA ALA A 238 1.64 -30.64 42.61
C ALA A 238 1.77 -32.06 42.05
N GLN A 239 2.33 -32.20 40.85
CA GLN A 239 2.62 -33.51 40.27
C GLN A 239 3.67 -34.27 41.09
N ARG A 240 4.76 -33.61 41.50
CA ARG A 240 5.77 -34.24 42.38
C ARG A 240 5.19 -34.70 43.72
N VAL A 241 4.33 -33.90 44.33
CA VAL A 241 3.65 -34.26 45.59
C VAL A 241 2.72 -35.45 45.37
N ARG A 242 1.97 -35.50 44.26
CA ARG A 242 1.13 -36.66 43.91
C ARG A 242 1.97 -37.92 43.69
N ASP A 243 3.05 -37.82 42.91
CA ASP A 243 3.95 -38.94 42.65
C ASP A 243 4.59 -39.46 43.96
N GLU A 244 4.93 -38.56 44.89
CA GLU A 244 5.46 -38.91 46.21
C GLU A 244 4.41 -39.56 47.11
N GLN A 245 3.16 -39.06 47.09
CA GLN A 245 2.03 -39.66 47.80
C GLN A 245 1.69 -41.05 47.25
N GLU A 246 1.63 -41.23 45.93
CA GLU A 246 1.41 -42.54 45.31
C GLU A 246 2.55 -43.51 45.63
N ALA A 247 3.79 -43.04 45.67
CA ALA A 247 4.94 -43.86 46.08
C ALA A 247 4.91 -44.19 47.58
N ALA A 248 4.39 -43.31 48.43
CA ALA A 248 4.20 -43.56 49.86
C ALA A 248 3.05 -44.54 50.11
N GLU A 249 1.92 -44.39 49.40
CA GLU A 249 0.77 -45.30 49.48
C GLU A 249 1.11 -46.69 48.97
N LYS A 250 1.89 -46.81 47.88
CA LYS A 250 2.45 -48.10 47.45
C LYS A 250 3.32 -48.73 48.52
N ARG A 251 4.22 -47.95 49.14
CA ARG A 251 5.06 -48.44 50.25
C ARG A 251 4.24 -48.90 51.46
N GLU A 252 3.19 -48.17 51.82
CA GLU A 252 2.30 -48.54 52.92
C GLU A 252 1.50 -49.80 52.60
N ASN A 253 0.97 -49.91 51.38
CA ASN A 253 0.24 -51.09 50.92
C ASN A 253 1.14 -52.32 50.83
N ASP A 254 2.38 -52.18 50.35
CA ASP A 254 3.38 -53.25 50.34
C ASP A 254 3.73 -53.70 51.77
N LEU A 255 3.88 -52.76 52.72
CA LEU A 255 4.11 -53.08 54.12
C LEU A 255 2.93 -53.85 54.73
N LYS A 256 1.69 -53.41 54.43
CA LYS A 256 0.45 -54.08 54.88
C LYS A 256 0.36 -55.50 54.32
N LEU A 257 0.69 -55.69 53.05
CA LEU A 257 0.71 -57.01 52.42
C LEU A 257 1.75 -57.91 53.11
N GLN A 258 2.95 -57.40 53.37
CA GLN A 258 4.00 -58.14 54.08
C GLN A 258 3.59 -58.52 55.51
N THR A 259 2.93 -57.61 56.25
CA THR A 259 2.43 -57.92 57.59
C THR A 259 1.31 -58.96 57.55
N ALA A 260 0.38 -58.87 56.60
CA ALA A 260 -0.69 -59.86 56.45
C ALA A 260 -0.16 -61.24 56.02
N GLU A 261 0.87 -61.29 55.18
CA GLU A 261 1.56 -62.54 54.83
C GLU A 261 2.33 -63.13 56.02
N ALA A 262 2.98 -62.29 56.83
CA ALA A 262 3.66 -62.73 58.05
C ALA A 262 2.67 -63.27 59.09
N GLU A 263 1.51 -62.62 59.28
CA GLU A 263 0.45 -63.10 60.16
C GLU A 263 -0.15 -64.43 59.66
N ARG A 264 -0.41 -64.58 58.36
CA ARG A 264 -0.86 -65.85 57.78
C ARG A 264 0.15 -66.98 57.98
N ARG A 265 1.45 -66.70 57.81
CA ARG A 265 2.52 -67.69 58.09
C ARG A 265 2.59 -68.05 59.57
N ALA A 266 2.43 -67.08 60.46
CA ALA A 266 2.40 -67.33 61.90
C ALA A 266 1.16 -68.14 62.33
N GLU A 267 0.01 -67.90 61.71
CA GLU A 267 -1.21 -68.67 61.99
C GLU A 267 -1.15 -70.09 61.41
N GLN A 268 -0.57 -70.28 60.21
CA GLN A 268 -0.29 -71.62 59.68
C GLN A 268 0.68 -72.39 60.57
N ALA A 269 1.78 -71.76 61.02
CA ALA A 269 2.72 -72.40 61.94
C ALA A 269 2.08 -72.79 63.29
N LYS A 270 1.15 -71.98 63.81
CA LYS A 270 0.38 -72.34 65.02
C LYS A 270 -0.58 -73.51 64.77
N ARG A 271 -1.27 -73.55 63.61
CA ARG A 271 -2.15 -74.68 63.26
C ARG A 271 -1.37 -75.97 63.09
N GLU A 272 -0.20 -75.92 62.46
CA GLU A 272 0.69 -77.08 62.30
C GLU A 272 1.25 -77.57 63.65
N GLN A 273 1.59 -76.69 64.58
CA GLN A 273 1.99 -77.07 65.94
C GLN A 273 0.86 -77.76 66.71
N VAL A 274 -0.36 -77.22 66.65
CA VAL A 274 -1.54 -77.81 67.32
C VAL A 274 -1.91 -79.17 66.69
N GLU A 275 -1.81 -79.33 65.37
CA GLU A 275 -2.04 -80.62 64.72
C GLU A 275 -0.93 -81.65 65.00
N ALA A 276 0.32 -81.22 65.19
CA ALA A 276 1.43 -82.08 65.60
C ALA A 276 1.28 -82.56 67.06
N GLU A 277 0.85 -81.68 67.98
CA GLU A 277 0.54 -82.04 69.37
C GLU A 277 -0.64 -83.02 69.45
N GLN A 278 -1.71 -82.78 68.69
CA GLN A 278 -2.88 -83.68 68.65
C GLN A 278 -2.60 -85.03 67.97
N ARG A 279 -1.57 -85.11 67.10
CA ARG A 279 -1.08 -86.39 66.55
C ARG A 279 -0.24 -87.15 67.57
N ALA A 280 0.66 -86.46 68.28
CA ALA A 280 1.48 -87.07 69.33
C ALA A 280 0.66 -87.58 70.53
N GLU A 281 -0.42 -86.89 70.89
CA GLU A 281 -1.32 -87.33 71.96
C GLU A 281 -2.19 -88.54 71.57
N ARG A 282 -2.66 -88.59 70.32
CA ARG A 282 -3.35 -89.77 69.76
C ARG A 282 -2.46 -90.99 69.68
N GLU A 283 -1.20 -90.85 69.24
CA GLU A 283 -0.24 -91.96 69.23
C GLU A 283 0.11 -92.47 70.63
N ARG A 284 0.15 -91.59 71.66
CA ARG A 284 0.34 -91.99 73.06
C ARG A 284 -0.83 -92.80 73.61
N LEU A 285 -2.06 -92.38 73.34
CA LEU A 285 -3.27 -93.08 73.80
C LEU A 285 -3.46 -94.42 73.10
N GLU A 286 -3.21 -94.50 71.79
CA GLU A 286 -3.24 -95.77 71.05
C GLU A 286 -2.11 -96.73 71.46
N GLY A 287 -0.95 -96.21 71.88
CA GLY A 287 0.13 -97.02 72.44
C GLY A 287 -0.24 -97.71 73.75
N ILE A 288 -1.02 -97.05 74.61
CA ILE A 288 -1.49 -97.59 75.90
C ILE A 288 -2.59 -98.65 75.69
N GLU A 289 -3.53 -98.41 74.77
CA GLU A 289 -4.59 -99.40 74.45
C GLU A 289 -4.05 -100.64 73.73
N ARG A 290 -3.05 -100.50 72.84
CA ARG A 290 -2.39 -101.66 72.20
C ARG A 290 -1.62 -102.51 73.21
N GLN A 291 -1.04 -101.91 74.25
CA GLN A 291 -0.32 -102.64 75.30
C GLN A 291 -1.27 -103.38 76.26
N ALA A 292 -2.44 -102.80 76.58
CA ALA A 292 -3.49 -103.45 77.36
C ALA A 292 -4.18 -104.60 76.59
N ALA A 293 -4.42 -104.43 75.28
CA ALA A 293 -4.99 -105.47 74.42
C ALA A 293 -4.02 -106.65 74.21
N ALA A 294 -2.72 -106.41 74.05
CA ALA A 294 -1.71 -107.46 73.85
C ALA A 294 -1.55 -108.40 75.07
N VAL A 295 -1.70 -107.90 76.30
CA VAL A 295 -1.57 -108.69 77.54
C VAL A 295 -2.78 -109.60 77.77
N GLU A 296 -4.00 -109.15 77.48
CA GLU A 296 -5.22 -109.96 77.64
C GLU A 296 -5.38 -111.00 76.52
N GLN A 297 -4.94 -110.70 75.29
CA GLN A 297 -4.92 -111.65 74.18
C GLN A 297 -3.93 -112.81 74.43
N ALA A 298 -2.72 -112.51 74.94
CA ALA A 298 -1.71 -113.52 75.28
C ALA A 298 -2.16 -114.50 76.38
N ARG A 299 -2.98 -114.04 77.35
CA ARG A 299 -3.52 -114.90 78.41
C ARG A 299 -4.60 -115.86 77.91
N ARG A 300 -5.39 -115.45 76.91
CA ARG A 300 -6.46 -116.27 76.30
C ARG A 300 -5.90 -117.30 75.32
N ASP A 301 -4.82 -116.97 74.61
CA ASP A 301 -4.17 -117.88 73.66
C ASP A 301 -3.34 -118.99 74.34
N GLU A 302 -2.84 -118.77 75.56
CA GLU A 302 -2.14 -119.82 76.35
C GLU A 302 -3.11 -120.88 76.90
N VAL A 303 -4.27 -120.46 77.42
CA VAL A 303 -5.31 -121.39 77.95
C VAL A 303 -5.98 -122.20 76.83
N LYS A 304 -6.07 -121.65 75.62
CA LYS A 304 -6.62 -122.35 74.45
C LYS A 304 -5.67 -123.42 73.91
N ARG A 305 -4.35 -123.16 73.86
CA ARG A 305 -3.33 -124.14 73.42
C ARG A 305 -3.22 -125.37 74.32
N GLN A 306 -3.43 -125.23 75.63
CA GLN A 306 -3.38 -126.35 76.57
C GLN A 306 -4.61 -127.28 76.48
N ASN A 307 -5.78 -126.75 76.15
CA ASN A 307 -7.00 -127.54 75.95
C ASN A 307 -7.05 -128.22 74.57
N ASP A 308 -6.53 -127.58 73.52
CA ASP A 308 -6.52 -128.15 72.16
C ASP A 308 -5.47 -129.27 72.01
N ALA A 309 -4.35 -129.24 72.75
CA ALA A 309 -3.34 -130.30 72.75
C ALA A 309 -3.79 -131.59 73.49
N ALA A 310 -4.65 -131.47 74.51
CA ALA A 310 -5.20 -132.61 75.25
C ALA A 310 -6.32 -133.35 74.48
N ALA A 311 -7.08 -132.63 73.65
CA ALA A 311 -8.17 -133.20 72.84
C ALA A 311 -7.69 -133.98 71.60
N GLU A 312 -6.50 -133.68 71.08
CA GLU A 312 -5.95 -134.34 69.88
C GLU A 312 -5.29 -135.70 70.19
N ILE A 313 -4.72 -135.89 71.38
CA ILE A 313 -4.09 -137.15 71.80
C ILE A 313 -5.14 -138.25 72.04
N LEU A 314 -6.33 -137.89 72.53
CA LEU A 314 -7.42 -138.85 72.81
C LEU A 314 -8.08 -139.37 71.51
N ARG A 315 -8.27 -138.51 70.49
CA ARG A 315 -8.86 -138.91 69.20
C ARG A 315 -7.98 -139.87 68.38
N GLN A 316 -6.66 -139.81 68.52
CA GLN A 316 -5.76 -140.70 67.76
C GLN A 316 -5.63 -142.11 68.35
N GLN A 317 -5.98 -142.32 69.62
CA GLN A 317 -6.03 -143.66 70.24
C GLN A 317 -7.30 -144.42 69.83
N GLU A 318 -8.47 -143.76 69.83
CA GLU A 318 -9.75 -144.38 69.47
C GLU A 318 -9.82 -144.84 68.00
N ALA A 319 -9.15 -144.13 67.09
CA ALA A 319 -9.12 -144.47 65.66
C ALA A 319 -8.28 -145.73 65.33
N ARG A 320 -7.28 -146.08 66.16
CA ARG A 320 -6.39 -147.24 65.92
C ARG A 320 -6.99 -148.56 66.42
N GLU A 321 -7.84 -148.51 67.43
CA GLU A 321 -8.52 -149.69 67.99
C GLU A 321 -9.67 -150.16 67.08
N ALA A 322 -10.37 -149.23 66.42
CA ALA A 322 -11.47 -149.54 65.50
C ALA A 322 -11.01 -150.29 64.22
N ASP A 323 -9.85 -149.92 63.64
CA ASP A 323 -9.32 -150.59 62.43
C ASP A 323 -8.86 -152.04 62.70
N THR A 324 -8.28 -152.28 63.87
CA THR A 324 -7.79 -153.61 64.28
C THR A 324 -8.94 -154.60 64.48
N ALA A 325 -10.07 -154.14 65.00
CA ALA A 325 -11.28 -154.94 65.18
C ALA A 325 -11.93 -155.33 63.83
N HIS A 326 -11.98 -154.40 62.87
CA HIS A 326 -12.57 -154.61 61.55
C HIS A 326 -11.81 -155.70 60.78
N ARG A 327 -10.47 -155.63 60.75
CA ARG A 327 -9.63 -156.61 60.04
C ARG A 327 -9.72 -158.02 60.63
N THR A 328 -9.85 -158.12 61.95
CA THR A 328 -10.00 -159.40 62.64
C THR A 328 -11.31 -160.09 62.30
N LYS A 329 -12.41 -159.32 62.16
CA LYS A 329 -13.74 -159.83 61.81
C LYS A 329 -13.75 -160.45 60.41
N ILE A 330 -13.17 -159.77 59.41
CA ILE A 330 -13.14 -160.25 58.02
C ILE A 330 -12.28 -161.52 57.90
N ASN A 331 -11.12 -161.57 58.55
CA ASN A 331 -10.27 -162.76 58.53
C ASN A 331 -10.96 -163.98 59.14
N ARG A 332 -11.75 -163.81 60.22
CA ARG A 332 -12.53 -164.91 60.81
C ARG A 332 -13.65 -165.39 59.87
N ALA A 333 -14.30 -164.49 59.14
CA ALA A 333 -15.32 -164.87 58.15
C ALA A 333 -14.72 -165.67 56.99
N ALA A 334 -13.55 -165.25 56.48
CA ALA A 334 -12.80 -166.00 55.48
C ALA A 334 -12.39 -167.38 56.01
N LEU A 335 -11.98 -167.48 57.29
CA LEU A 335 -11.60 -168.74 57.92
C LEU A 335 -12.77 -169.72 57.96
N ALA A 336 -13.95 -169.25 58.37
CA ALA A 336 -15.15 -170.05 58.39
C ALA A 336 -15.54 -170.55 56.98
N ALA A 337 -15.40 -169.71 55.95
CA ALA A 337 -15.70 -170.09 54.57
C ALA A 337 -14.73 -171.17 54.02
N PHE A 338 -13.43 -171.08 54.32
CA PHE A 338 -12.47 -172.12 53.94
C PHE A 338 -12.74 -173.45 54.65
N MET A 339 -13.14 -173.42 55.93
CA MET A 339 -13.50 -174.64 56.66
C MET A 339 -14.77 -175.30 56.11
N ALA A 340 -15.78 -174.51 55.71
CA ALA A 340 -16.99 -175.03 55.07
C ALA A 340 -16.72 -175.71 53.71
N GLY A 341 -15.65 -175.30 53.01
CA GLY A 341 -15.19 -175.91 51.76
C GLY A 341 -14.39 -177.22 51.90
N GLY A 342 -14.27 -177.76 53.12
CA GLY A 342 -13.60 -179.04 53.38
C GLY A 342 -12.11 -178.94 53.75
N MET A 343 -11.57 -177.73 53.94
CA MET A 343 -10.20 -177.56 54.47
C MET A 343 -10.17 -177.70 56.00
N THR A 344 -9.12 -178.31 56.54
CA THR A 344 -8.85 -178.29 57.98
C THR A 344 -8.50 -176.87 58.44
N GLU A 345 -8.81 -176.55 59.71
CA GLU A 345 -8.62 -175.21 60.27
C GLU A 345 -7.17 -174.70 60.14
N GLU A 346 -6.18 -175.58 60.30
CA GLU A 346 -4.77 -175.21 60.15
C GLU A 346 -4.42 -174.82 58.71
N CYS A 347 -4.89 -175.58 57.71
CA CYS A 347 -4.70 -175.24 56.31
C CYS A 347 -5.45 -173.95 55.91
N ALA A 348 -6.65 -173.72 56.46
CA ALA A 348 -7.42 -172.50 56.23
C ALA A 348 -6.72 -171.25 56.81
N LYS A 349 -6.14 -171.34 58.02
CA LYS A 349 -5.31 -170.27 58.61
C LYS A 349 -4.07 -169.98 57.77
N GLN A 350 -3.40 -171.04 57.29
CA GLN A 350 -2.23 -170.93 56.43
C GLN A 350 -2.58 -170.20 55.12
N ALA A 351 -3.70 -170.55 54.48
CA ALA A 351 -4.18 -169.92 53.26
C ALA A 351 -4.49 -168.43 53.47
N ILE A 352 -5.26 -168.08 54.51
CA ILE A 352 -5.57 -166.67 54.84
C ILE A 352 -4.31 -165.86 55.10
N LYS A 353 -3.33 -166.42 55.80
CA LYS A 353 -2.05 -165.76 56.08
C LYS A 353 -1.25 -165.51 54.79
N LEU A 354 -1.18 -166.49 53.89
CA LEU A 354 -0.47 -166.34 52.63
C LEU A 354 -1.15 -165.33 51.68
N ILE A 355 -2.49 -165.27 51.71
CA ILE A 355 -3.28 -164.33 50.91
C ILE A 355 -3.18 -162.90 51.47
N ALA A 356 -3.29 -162.72 52.79
CA ALA A 356 -3.13 -161.41 53.43
C ALA A 356 -1.71 -160.84 53.24
N LEU A 357 -0.69 -161.72 53.19
CA LEU A 357 0.70 -161.36 52.87
C LEU A 357 0.99 -161.28 51.37
N ARG A 358 -0.01 -161.46 50.49
CA ARG A 358 0.11 -161.44 49.01
C ARG A 358 1.16 -162.41 48.43
N LYS A 359 1.39 -163.55 49.09
CA LYS A 359 2.33 -164.58 48.62
C LYS A 359 1.72 -165.54 47.58
N ILE A 360 0.40 -165.49 47.41
CA ILE A 360 -0.31 -166.19 46.33
C ILE A 360 -0.72 -165.14 45.27
N PRO A 361 -0.21 -165.21 44.04
CA PRO A 361 -0.56 -164.27 42.99
C PRO A 361 -2.05 -164.33 42.63
N ALA A 362 -2.61 -163.19 42.21
CA ALA A 362 -3.98 -163.05 41.70
C ALA A 362 -5.13 -163.31 42.70
N ILE A 363 -4.88 -163.29 44.02
CA ILE A 363 -5.91 -163.41 45.08
C ILE A 363 -5.60 -162.45 46.25
N SER A 364 -6.62 -161.83 46.88
CA SER A 364 -6.46 -160.91 48.04
C SER A 364 -7.69 -160.88 48.96
N ILE A 365 -7.50 -160.56 50.25
CA ILE A 365 -8.59 -160.29 51.21
C ILE A 365 -8.84 -158.77 51.27
N GLN A 366 -10.08 -158.34 51.08
CA GLN A 366 -10.51 -156.95 51.26
C GLN A 366 -10.98 -156.76 52.71
N TYR A 367 -10.40 -155.78 53.40
CA TYR A 367 -10.62 -155.57 54.83
C TYR A 367 -11.71 -154.59 55.17
#